data_AF-A0A0P0Y0C2-F1
#
_entry.id   AF-A0A0P0Y0C2-F1
#
_cell.length_a   1.000
_cell.length_b   1.000
_cell.length_c   1.000
_cell.angle_alpha   90.00
_cell.angle_beta   90.00
_cell.angle_gamma   90.00
#
_symmetry.space_group_name_H-M   'P 1'
#
loop_
_entity.id
_entity.type
_entity.pdbx_description
1 polymer ?
#
loop_
_entity_poly.entity_id
_entity_poly.type
_entity_poly.pdbx_seq_one_letter_code
_entity_poly.pdbx_strand_id
1 'polypeptide(L)'
;SGFTNLQNAIQKFIHDEQNGFNDPRSLSLNFDNCPEDFLYEIKAPCYLRSLKLHAKLLESPKFVVLLRGLQELCISSSATKLTTGLLSALSNLRKLKYLKLIADQLEEFIIKDNALPSLLSLCFVLNRPTFPVIKGNALRFLKSLQLLCKNLVGLSEININCLKRLEEVVLHPCVNKATKVTWERAAKEHPNRPKVLVLEKVDLADGHEEDSDSTPTEIVTNKESTVAGNGADIDKQNYIDKQNYPTSNMSRAMVSPALTEPCSAGNGVESSCA
;
A
#
# COMPACT_ATOMS: atom_id res chain seq x y z
N SER A 1 12.49 -22.57 -23.09
CA SER A 1 12.27 -21.66 -24.24
C SER A 1 11.28 -20.54 -23.93
N GLY A 2 10.08 -20.82 -23.40
CA GLY A 2 9.06 -19.78 -23.14
C GLY A 2 9.51 -18.62 -22.24
N PHE A 3 10.07 -18.93 -21.05
CA PHE A 3 10.51 -17.90 -20.10
C PHE A 3 11.58 -16.96 -20.67
N THR A 4 12.57 -17.47 -21.39
CA THR A 4 13.64 -16.66 -22.02
C THR A 4 13.06 -15.59 -22.97
N ASN A 5 11.98 -15.89 -23.69
CA ASN A 5 11.31 -14.92 -24.56
C ASN A 5 10.58 -13.83 -23.75
N LEU A 6 9.90 -14.20 -22.66
CA LEU A 6 9.24 -13.25 -21.77
C LEU A 6 10.26 -12.33 -21.07
N GLN A 7 11.35 -12.90 -20.57
CA GLN A 7 12.46 -12.17 -19.95
C GLN A 7 13.08 -11.17 -20.92
N ASN A 8 13.35 -11.59 -22.17
CA ASN A 8 13.83 -10.71 -23.23
C ASN A 8 12.83 -9.60 -23.59
N ALA A 9 11.52 -9.88 -23.57
CA ALA A 9 10.48 -8.88 -23.81
C ALA A 9 10.43 -7.84 -22.66
N ILE A 10 10.47 -8.29 -21.41
CA ILE A 10 10.53 -7.42 -20.22
C ILE A 10 11.82 -6.57 -20.26
N GLN A 11 12.97 -7.20 -20.50
CA GLN A 11 14.27 -6.53 -20.58
C GLN A 11 14.30 -5.42 -21.63
N LYS A 12 13.70 -5.65 -22.81
CA LYS A 12 13.53 -4.62 -23.85
C LYS A 12 12.55 -3.54 -23.40
N PHE A 13 11.39 -3.91 -22.86
CA PHE A 13 10.36 -2.95 -22.44
C PHE A 13 10.84 -1.99 -21.36
N ILE A 14 11.62 -2.46 -20.39
CA ILE A 14 12.16 -1.62 -19.31
C ILE A 14 13.49 -0.96 -19.66
N HIS A 15 14.05 -1.15 -20.86
CA HIS A 15 15.39 -0.62 -21.16
C HIS A 15 15.42 0.92 -21.11
N ASP A 16 16.45 1.48 -20.50
CA ASP A 16 16.58 2.93 -20.32
C ASP A 16 17.44 3.57 -21.41
N GLU A 17 16.79 4.14 -22.42
CA GLU A 17 17.41 4.85 -23.54
C GLU A 17 17.86 6.28 -23.20
N GLN A 18 18.08 6.59 -21.91
CA GLN A 18 18.56 7.86 -21.33
C GLN A 18 17.68 9.12 -21.52
N ASN A 19 16.76 9.14 -22.47
CA ASN A 19 15.84 10.27 -22.71
C ASN A 19 14.58 10.28 -21.81
N GLY A 20 14.43 9.30 -20.91
CA GLY A 20 13.18 8.99 -20.21
C GLY A 20 12.75 9.92 -19.06
N PHE A 21 13.19 11.18 -18.95
CA PHE A 21 12.96 12.01 -17.76
C PHE A 21 11.49 12.19 -17.33
N ASN A 22 10.55 12.02 -18.26
CA ASN A 22 9.11 12.10 -17.98
C ASN A 22 8.31 10.91 -18.56
N ASP A 23 9.01 9.82 -18.91
CA ASP A 23 8.43 8.65 -19.56
C ASP A 23 7.42 7.95 -18.62
N PRO A 24 6.18 7.67 -19.07
CA PRO A 24 5.12 7.11 -18.23
C PRO A 24 5.12 5.57 -18.17
N ARG A 25 6.09 4.86 -18.78
CA ARG A 25 6.15 3.39 -18.83
C ARG A 25 5.85 2.75 -17.48
N SER A 26 4.88 1.87 -17.51
CA SER A 26 4.32 1.19 -16.34
C SER A 26 4.22 -0.30 -16.64
N LEU A 27 4.53 -1.15 -15.67
CA LEU A 27 4.56 -2.60 -15.85
C LEU A 27 3.82 -3.29 -14.70
N SER A 28 3.03 -4.32 -15.02
CA SER A 28 2.43 -5.22 -14.03
C SER A 28 2.87 -6.64 -14.33
N LEU A 29 3.40 -7.34 -13.32
CA LEU A 29 3.95 -8.69 -13.44
C LEU A 29 3.36 -9.60 -12.36
N ASN A 30 2.99 -10.82 -12.77
CA ASN A 30 2.59 -11.91 -11.89
C ASN A 30 3.50 -13.11 -12.16
N PHE A 31 4.19 -13.58 -11.12
CA PHE A 31 5.19 -14.64 -11.15
C PHE A 31 4.99 -15.68 -10.05
N ASP A 32 3.79 -15.80 -9.48
CA ASP A 32 3.53 -16.73 -8.36
C ASP A 32 3.79 -18.20 -8.73
N ASN A 33 3.75 -18.53 -10.03
CA ASN A 33 4.06 -19.84 -10.61
C ASN A 33 5.35 -19.86 -11.45
N CYS A 34 6.25 -18.89 -11.26
CA CYS A 34 7.51 -18.80 -12.02
C CYS A 34 8.72 -19.14 -11.12
N PRO A 35 9.81 -19.67 -11.70
CA PRO A 35 11.01 -19.95 -10.93
C PRO A 35 11.62 -18.64 -10.39
N GLU A 36 12.13 -18.70 -9.16
CA GLU A 36 12.54 -17.48 -8.43
C GLU A 36 13.66 -16.73 -9.19
N ASP A 37 14.59 -17.46 -9.82
CA ASP A 37 15.72 -16.95 -10.60
C ASP A 37 15.35 -15.93 -11.70
N PHE A 38 14.17 -16.06 -12.31
CA PHE A 38 13.68 -15.25 -13.44
C PHE A 38 13.83 -13.73 -13.25
N LEU A 39 13.60 -13.23 -12.04
CA LEU A 39 13.65 -11.79 -11.73
C LEU A 39 15.07 -11.27 -11.46
N TYR A 40 16.00 -12.13 -11.10
CA TYR A 40 17.35 -11.73 -10.70
C TYR A 40 18.31 -11.54 -11.89
N GLU A 41 17.97 -12.10 -13.05
CA GLU A 41 18.74 -11.95 -14.29
C GLU A 41 18.48 -10.64 -15.06
N ILE A 42 17.47 -9.86 -14.66
CA ILE A 42 17.11 -8.59 -15.32
C ILE A 42 18.25 -7.56 -15.12
N LYS A 43 18.79 -7.04 -16.23
CA LYS A 43 20.00 -6.21 -16.28
C LYS A 43 19.68 -4.73 -16.40
N ALA A 44 20.45 -3.91 -15.69
CA ALA A 44 20.53 -2.47 -15.88
C ALA A 44 21.11 -2.10 -17.27
N PRO A 45 20.79 -0.91 -17.81
CA PRO A 45 19.98 0.15 -17.20
C PRO A 45 18.47 -0.07 -17.45
N CYS A 46 17.68 0.17 -16.40
CA CYS A 46 16.24 -0.05 -16.38
C CYS A 46 15.48 1.25 -16.06
N TYR A 47 14.37 1.51 -16.73
CA TYR A 47 13.45 2.62 -16.47
C TYR A 47 12.00 2.11 -16.38
N LEU A 48 11.30 2.50 -15.31
CA LEU A 48 9.84 2.45 -15.19
C LEU A 48 9.39 3.59 -14.28
N ARG A 49 8.21 4.15 -14.54
CA ARG A 49 7.52 5.08 -13.63
C ARG A 49 6.70 4.34 -12.58
N SER A 50 6.02 3.25 -12.96
CA SER A 50 5.17 2.45 -12.09
C SER A 50 5.46 0.95 -12.26
N LEU A 51 5.53 0.22 -11.15
CA LEU A 51 5.66 -1.25 -11.14
C LEU A 51 4.63 -1.86 -10.19
N LYS A 52 3.86 -2.83 -10.69
CA LYS A 52 3.15 -3.80 -9.86
C LYS A 52 3.82 -5.16 -10.01
N LEU A 53 4.18 -5.78 -8.90
CA LEU A 53 4.84 -7.08 -8.85
C LEU A 53 4.11 -7.99 -7.87
N HIS A 54 3.63 -9.13 -8.34
CA HIS A 54 3.11 -10.22 -7.52
C HIS A 54 3.98 -11.46 -7.72
N ALA A 55 4.59 -11.96 -6.65
CA ALA A 55 5.46 -13.14 -6.69
C ALA A 55 5.74 -13.67 -5.26
N LYS A 56 6.25 -14.89 -5.15
CA LYS A 56 6.90 -15.39 -3.93
C LYS A 56 8.27 -14.71 -3.75
N LEU A 57 8.36 -13.70 -2.88
CA LEU A 57 9.52 -12.83 -2.72
C LEU A 57 10.28 -13.13 -1.42
N LEU A 58 11.19 -14.10 -1.48
CA LEU A 58 12.10 -14.41 -0.37
C LEU A 58 13.26 -13.40 -0.29
N GLU A 59 13.89 -13.08 -1.42
CA GLU A 59 14.92 -12.04 -1.52
C GLU A 59 14.44 -10.79 -2.27
N SER A 60 15.26 -9.74 -2.23
CA SER A 60 15.01 -8.52 -3.01
C SER A 60 15.31 -8.77 -4.49
N PRO A 61 14.33 -8.69 -5.41
CA PRO A 61 14.60 -8.77 -6.84
C PRO A 61 15.43 -7.53 -7.24
N LYS A 62 16.71 -7.76 -7.54
CA LYS A 62 17.74 -6.71 -7.67
C LYS A 62 17.35 -5.61 -8.65
N PHE A 63 16.62 -5.93 -9.72
CA PHE A 63 16.18 -4.96 -10.71
C PHE A 63 15.27 -3.86 -10.14
N VAL A 64 14.48 -4.12 -9.09
CA VAL A 64 13.53 -3.13 -8.54
C VAL A 64 14.24 -1.90 -7.98
N VAL A 65 15.40 -2.08 -7.33
CA VAL A 65 16.24 -0.96 -6.87
C VAL A 65 17.11 -0.33 -7.96
N LEU A 66 17.19 -0.95 -9.14
CA LEU A 66 17.90 -0.45 -10.32
C LEU A 66 16.98 0.35 -11.28
N LEU A 67 15.66 0.31 -11.09
CA LEU A 67 14.70 1.06 -11.89
C LEU A 67 14.84 2.57 -11.67
N ARG A 68 15.40 3.26 -12.67
CA ARG A 68 15.35 4.73 -12.73
C ARG A 68 13.90 5.17 -12.99
N GLY A 69 13.53 6.31 -12.42
CA GLY A 69 12.21 6.92 -12.62
C GLY A 69 11.08 6.41 -11.72
N LEU A 70 11.28 5.34 -10.96
CA LEU A 70 10.22 4.67 -10.19
C LEU A 70 9.58 5.60 -9.15
N GLN A 71 8.31 5.93 -9.39
CA GLN A 71 7.47 6.80 -8.56
C GLN A 71 6.35 6.02 -7.86
N GLU A 72 5.94 4.89 -8.41
CA GLU A 72 4.87 4.05 -7.86
C GLU A 72 5.33 2.59 -7.81
N LEU A 73 5.15 1.95 -6.66
CA LEU A 73 5.48 0.54 -6.47
C LEU A 73 4.38 -0.17 -5.68
N CYS A 74 3.83 -1.23 -6.27
CA CYS A 74 3.00 -2.19 -5.57
C CYS A 74 3.74 -3.53 -5.54
N ILE A 75 4.04 -4.03 -4.35
CA ILE A 75 4.55 -5.39 -4.15
C ILE A 75 3.47 -6.19 -3.45
N SER A 76 3.09 -7.31 -4.05
CA SER A 76 2.28 -8.36 -3.48
C SER A 76 3.11 -9.63 -3.36
N SER A 77 3.03 -10.33 -2.23
CA SER A 77 3.72 -11.61 -2.09
C SER A 77 2.87 -12.70 -1.44
N SER A 78 2.94 -13.87 -2.07
CA SER A 78 2.47 -15.16 -1.58
C SER A 78 3.40 -15.80 -0.55
N ALA A 79 4.61 -15.24 -0.35
CA ALA A 79 5.48 -15.65 0.75
C ALA A 79 4.87 -15.22 2.10
N THR A 80 5.08 -16.03 3.14
CA THR A 80 4.57 -15.76 4.49
C THR A 80 5.03 -14.41 5.06
N LYS A 81 6.19 -13.91 4.63
CA LYS A 81 6.74 -12.61 5.06
C LYS A 81 7.41 -11.88 3.92
N LEU A 82 7.31 -10.55 3.88
CA LEU A 82 8.28 -9.72 3.18
C LEU A 82 9.53 -9.57 4.06
N THR A 83 10.70 -9.92 3.52
CA THR A 83 11.94 -9.99 4.30
C THR A 83 12.56 -8.63 4.57
N THR A 84 13.30 -8.56 5.68
CA THR A 84 14.02 -7.36 6.14
C THR A 84 14.98 -6.83 5.08
N GLY A 85 15.60 -7.72 4.31
CA GLY A 85 16.49 -7.39 3.19
C GLY A 85 15.75 -6.67 2.07
N LEU A 86 14.59 -7.18 1.63
CA LEU A 86 13.73 -6.53 0.65
C LEU A 86 13.24 -5.17 1.17
N LEU A 87 12.67 -5.11 2.37
CA LEU A 87 12.16 -3.86 2.95
C LEU A 87 13.26 -2.79 3.07
N SER A 88 14.47 -3.20 3.46
CA SER A 88 15.66 -2.33 3.50
C SER A 88 16.06 -1.85 2.11
N ALA A 89 16.02 -2.71 1.09
CA ALA A 89 16.32 -2.35 -0.29
C ALA A 89 15.33 -1.29 -0.83
N LEU A 90 14.02 -1.51 -0.63
CA LEU A 90 12.95 -0.58 -1.00
C LEU A 90 13.10 0.80 -0.35
N SER A 91 13.60 0.86 0.89
CA SER A 91 13.75 2.11 1.64
C SER A 91 14.70 3.14 0.98
N ASN A 92 15.55 2.68 0.06
CA ASN A 92 16.49 3.50 -0.71
C ASN A 92 15.87 4.16 -1.95
N LEU A 93 14.62 3.86 -2.31
CA LEU A 93 13.95 4.37 -3.52
C LEU A 93 13.61 5.86 -3.39
N ARG A 94 14.58 6.74 -3.70
CA ARG A 94 14.49 8.18 -3.45
C ARG A 94 13.38 8.92 -4.21
N LYS A 95 12.96 8.43 -5.38
CA LYS A 95 11.93 9.04 -6.23
C LYS A 95 10.51 8.51 -5.97
N LEU A 96 10.37 7.50 -5.10
CA LEU A 96 9.10 6.84 -4.85
C LEU A 96 8.12 7.80 -4.16
N LYS A 97 6.93 7.95 -4.73
CA LYS A 97 5.80 8.76 -4.24
C LYS A 97 4.70 7.91 -3.63
N TYR A 98 4.51 6.69 -4.15
CA TYR A 98 3.53 5.72 -3.65
C TYR A 98 4.14 4.34 -3.47
N LEU A 99 3.87 3.72 -2.31
CA LEU A 99 4.27 2.36 -1.98
C LEU A 99 3.06 1.59 -1.43
N LYS A 100 2.69 0.48 -2.09
CA LYS A 100 1.73 -0.51 -1.57
C LYS A 100 2.45 -1.83 -1.32
N LEU A 101 2.29 -2.37 -0.12
CA LEU A 101 2.82 -3.67 0.28
C LEU A 101 1.66 -4.58 0.67
N ILE A 102 1.55 -5.74 0.03
CA ILE A 102 0.52 -6.77 0.25
C ILE A 102 1.23 -8.07 0.64
N ALA A 103 0.99 -8.57 1.85
CA ALA A 103 1.61 -9.79 2.37
C ALA A 103 0.87 -10.31 3.61
N ASP A 104 1.17 -11.52 4.08
CA ASP A 104 0.62 -12.00 5.35
C ASP A 104 1.21 -11.22 6.55
N GLN A 105 2.54 -11.07 6.60
CA GLN A 105 3.24 -10.20 7.55
C GLN A 105 4.48 -9.53 6.93
N LEU A 106 5.05 -8.56 7.66
CA LEU A 106 6.41 -8.06 7.46
C LEU A 106 7.36 -8.71 8.47
N GLU A 107 8.63 -8.87 8.12
CA GLU A 107 9.68 -9.02 9.12
C GLU A 107 9.93 -7.71 9.88
N GLU A 108 10.63 -7.80 11.02
CA GLU A 108 10.99 -6.63 11.82
C GLU A 108 11.89 -5.69 11.00
N PHE A 109 11.42 -4.48 10.77
CA PHE A 109 12.10 -3.52 9.90
C PHE A 109 12.00 -2.10 10.45
N ILE A 110 13.09 -1.34 10.29
CA ILE A 110 13.21 0.05 10.75
C ILE A 110 13.28 0.97 9.52
N ILE A 111 12.28 1.82 9.33
CA ILE A 111 12.38 2.94 8.38
C ILE A 111 13.26 4.00 9.04
N LYS A 112 14.53 4.03 8.64
CA LYS A 112 15.57 4.94 9.14
C LYS A 112 15.28 6.39 8.75
N ASP A 113 15.92 7.32 9.45
CA ASP A 113 15.85 8.75 9.13
C ASP A 113 16.25 9.02 7.67
N ASN A 114 15.53 9.92 6.99
CA ASN A 114 15.67 10.25 5.57
C ASN A 114 15.35 9.12 4.57
N ALA A 115 14.92 7.92 5.01
CA ALA A 115 14.44 6.88 4.10
C ALA A 115 13.13 7.32 3.42
N LEU A 116 12.94 6.84 2.18
CA LEU A 116 11.79 7.16 1.32
C LEU A 116 11.46 8.67 1.25
N PRO A 117 12.45 9.52 0.88
CA PRO A 117 12.39 10.99 1.04
C PRO A 117 11.41 11.72 0.12
N SER A 118 10.76 11.04 -0.84
CA SER A 118 9.72 11.61 -1.72
C SER A 118 8.33 11.00 -1.50
N LEU A 119 8.18 10.09 -0.52
CA LEU A 119 6.97 9.30 -0.38
C LEU A 119 5.80 10.16 0.14
N LEU A 120 4.68 10.11 -0.58
CA LEU A 120 3.46 10.86 -0.30
C LEU A 120 2.36 9.94 0.25
N SER A 121 2.31 8.68 -0.20
CA SER A 121 1.34 7.70 0.27
C SER A 121 1.99 6.32 0.50
N LEU A 122 1.63 5.69 1.61
CA LEU A 122 2.11 4.39 2.06
C LEU A 122 0.92 3.51 2.44
N CYS A 123 0.78 2.37 1.78
CA CYS A 123 -0.31 1.43 1.97
C CYS A 123 0.22 0.07 2.39
N PHE A 124 -0.26 -0.43 3.52
CA PHE A 124 -0.02 -1.79 4.02
C PHE A 124 -1.33 -2.57 3.93
N VAL A 125 -1.32 -3.69 3.22
CA VAL A 125 -2.39 -4.70 3.20
C VAL A 125 -1.82 -5.95 3.86
N LEU A 126 -2.19 -6.20 5.11
CA LEU A 126 -1.54 -7.21 5.95
C LEU A 126 -2.57 -8.06 6.69
N ASN A 127 -2.37 -9.38 6.73
CA ASN A 127 -3.18 -10.27 7.56
C ASN A 127 -2.87 -10.09 9.05
N ARG A 128 -1.59 -9.83 9.38
CA ARG A 128 -1.10 -9.67 10.76
C ARG A 128 -0.52 -8.26 10.98
N PRO A 129 -0.74 -7.63 12.15
CA PRO A 129 -0.43 -6.22 12.41
C PRO A 129 1.07 -5.99 12.66
N THR A 130 1.89 -6.31 11.68
CA THR A 130 3.35 -6.23 11.70
C THR A 130 3.79 -5.01 10.90
N PHE A 131 3.98 -3.89 11.59
CA PHE A 131 4.33 -2.60 10.97
C PHE A 131 5.78 -2.24 11.28
N PRO A 132 6.46 -1.48 10.41
CA PRO A 132 7.84 -1.11 10.64
C PRO A 132 7.98 0.01 11.67
N VAL A 133 9.07 0.00 12.41
CA VAL A 133 9.42 1.09 13.34
C VAL A 133 9.87 2.31 12.53
N ILE A 134 9.11 3.39 12.60
CA ILE A 134 9.39 4.64 11.87
C ILE A 134 10.26 5.55 12.75
N LYS A 135 11.46 5.91 12.28
CA LYS A 135 12.34 6.88 12.97
C LYS A 135 11.94 8.33 12.68
N GLY A 136 12.31 9.24 13.57
CA GLY A 136 11.70 10.58 13.68
C GLY A 136 11.79 11.48 12.44
N ASN A 137 12.77 11.27 11.56
CA ASN A 137 12.97 12.02 10.31
C ASN A 137 12.77 11.17 9.05
N ALA A 138 12.17 9.98 9.17
CA ALA A 138 11.69 9.19 8.03
C ALA A 138 10.43 9.82 7.39
N LEU A 139 10.09 9.41 6.17
CA LEU A 139 8.76 9.66 5.56
C LEU A 139 8.31 11.14 5.58
N ARG A 140 9.26 12.07 5.42
CA ARG A 140 9.08 13.53 5.67
C ARG A 140 7.92 14.20 4.94
N PHE A 141 7.48 13.64 3.81
CA PHE A 141 6.42 14.17 2.97
C PHE A 141 5.16 13.30 2.91
N LEU A 142 5.07 12.28 3.77
CA LEU A 142 3.93 11.37 3.81
C LEU A 142 2.66 12.13 4.22
N LYS A 143 1.66 12.07 3.33
CA LYS A 143 0.33 12.66 3.48
C LYS A 143 -0.72 11.61 3.83
N SER A 144 -0.61 10.41 3.25
CA SER A 144 -1.58 9.32 3.42
C SER A 144 -0.91 8.07 3.96
N LEU A 145 -1.47 7.51 5.04
CA LEU A 145 -1.06 6.22 5.62
C LEU A 145 -2.26 5.28 5.64
N GLN A 146 -2.19 4.18 4.89
CA GLN A 146 -3.28 3.20 4.80
C GLN A 146 -2.87 1.90 5.52
N LEU A 147 -3.66 1.52 6.52
CA LEU A 147 -3.45 0.39 7.41
C LEU A 147 -4.57 -0.63 7.20
N LEU A 148 -4.49 -1.33 6.08
CA LEU A 148 -5.48 -2.32 5.64
C LEU A 148 -5.19 -3.68 6.29
N CYS A 149 -5.31 -3.73 7.62
CA CYS A 149 -5.18 -4.94 8.43
C CYS A 149 -6.40 -5.14 9.33
N LYS A 150 -7.14 -6.24 9.15
CA LYS A 150 -8.34 -6.56 9.96
C LYS A 150 -8.03 -6.72 11.46
N ASN A 151 -6.83 -7.18 11.78
CA ASN A 151 -6.37 -7.51 13.12
C ASN A 151 -5.61 -6.35 13.80
N LEU A 152 -5.79 -5.10 13.36
CA LEU A 152 -5.13 -3.93 13.93
C LEU A 152 -5.60 -3.65 15.38
N VAL A 153 -4.66 -3.60 16.32
CA VAL A 153 -4.92 -3.34 17.75
C VAL A 153 -4.23 -2.04 18.18
N GLY A 154 -5.03 -1.10 18.72
CA GLY A 154 -4.55 0.20 19.16
C GLY A 154 -3.79 0.93 18.05
N LEU A 155 -2.65 1.55 18.38
CA LEU A 155 -1.77 2.18 17.38
C LEU A 155 -0.76 1.20 16.76
N SER A 156 -0.65 -0.05 17.26
CA SER A 156 0.31 -1.06 16.80
C SER A 156 1.74 -0.49 16.64
N GLU A 157 2.21 0.22 17.68
CA GLU A 157 3.52 0.89 17.77
C GLU A 157 3.80 2.03 16.77
N ILE A 158 2.85 2.35 15.87
CA ILE A 158 2.97 3.45 14.90
C ILE A 158 2.81 4.80 15.62
N ASN A 159 3.93 5.50 15.81
CA ASN A 159 3.93 6.87 16.31
C ASN A 159 3.72 7.89 15.18
N ILE A 160 2.46 8.24 14.88
CA ILE A 160 2.15 9.24 13.84
C ILE A 160 2.71 10.65 14.11
N ASN A 161 3.11 10.99 15.35
CA ASN A 161 3.67 12.30 15.65
C ASN A 161 5.04 12.57 15.01
N CYS A 162 5.71 11.57 14.42
CA CYS A 162 6.87 11.81 13.54
C CYS A 162 6.47 12.27 12.12
N LEU A 163 5.25 11.98 11.66
CA LEU A 163 4.80 12.18 10.28
C LEU A 163 4.29 13.62 10.07
N LYS A 164 5.20 14.59 10.09
CA LYS A 164 4.89 16.04 10.14
C LYS A 164 4.05 16.60 8.97
N ARG A 165 3.76 15.83 7.92
CA ARG A 165 2.90 16.22 6.79
C ARG A 165 1.67 15.31 6.61
N LEU A 166 1.36 14.47 7.58
CA LEU A 166 0.22 13.56 7.52
C LEU A 166 -1.10 14.34 7.46
N GLU A 167 -1.93 13.97 6.48
CA GLU A 167 -3.24 14.55 6.16
C GLU A 167 -4.37 13.55 6.42
N GLU A 168 -4.11 12.25 6.26
CA GLU A 168 -5.07 11.17 6.48
C GLU A 168 -4.45 9.85 6.94
N VAL A 169 -5.24 9.09 7.70
CA VAL A 169 -5.01 7.67 8.01
C VAL A 169 -6.25 6.88 7.56
N VAL A 170 -6.07 5.87 6.72
CA VAL A 170 -7.14 4.98 6.24
C VAL A 170 -7.04 3.64 6.97
N LEU A 171 -8.13 3.19 7.61
CA LEU A 171 -8.19 1.94 8.35
C LEU A 171 -9.04 0.89 7.61
N HIS A 172 -8.70 -0.39 7.79
CA HIS A 172 -9.52 -1.50 7.30
C HIS A 172 -10.95 -1.48 7.91
N PRO A 173 -12.01 -1.77 7.13
CA PRO A 173 -13.41 -1.70 7.59
C PRO A 173 -13.68 -2.51 8.86
N CYS A 174 -13.17 -3.74 8.92
CA CYS A 174 -13.37 -4.66 10.05
C CYS A 174 -12.56 -4.34 11.33
N VAL A 175 -11.78 -3.26 11.36
CA VAL A 175 -11.08 -2.84 12.60
C VAL A 175 -12.09 -2.52 13.70
N ASN A 176 -11.82 -3.02 14.90
CA ASN A 176 -12.71 -2.88 16.05
C ASN A 176 -12.90 -1.41 16.50
N LYS A 177 -14.01 -1.12 17.19
CA LYS A 177 -14.38 0.24 17.62
C LYS A 177 -13.34 0.88 18.54
N ALA A 178 -12.73 0.12 19.46
CA ALA A 178 -11.75 0.65 20.40
C ALA A 178 -10.45 1.08 19.70
N THR A 179 -9.97 0.31 18.71
CA THR A 179 -8.86 0.71 17.84
C THR A 179 -9.22 1.98 17.07
N LYS A 180 -10.41 2.08 16.45
CA LYS A 180 -10.84 3.29 15.71
C LYS A 180 -10.82 4.55 16.61
N VAL A 181 -11.41 4.48 17.81
CA VAL A 181 -11.38 5.58 18.80
C VAL A 181 -9.96 5.94 19.23
N THR A 182 -9.06 4.95 19.32
CA THR A 182 -7.64 5.19 19.65
C THR A 182 -6.93 5.97 18.54
N TRP A 183 -7.18 5.63 17.27
CA TRP A 183 -6.67 6.36 16.12
C TRP A 183 -7.25 7.77 16.02
N GLU A 184 -8.56 7.95 16.24
CA GLU A 184 -9.19 9.27 16.29
C GLU A 184 -8.59 10.16 17.37
N ARG A 185 -8.26 9.61 18.56
CA ARG A 185 -7.59 10.35 19.62
C ARG A 185 -6.19 10.80 19.20
N ALA A 186 -5.35 9.87 18.71
CA ALA A 186 -4.00 10.18 18.25
C ALA A 186 -4.01 11.22 17.10
N ALA A 187 -4.97 11.13 16.19
CA ALA A 187 -5.18 12.11 15.13
C ALA A 187 -5.62 13.48 15.68
N LYS A 188 -6.51 13.54 16.67
CA LYS A 188 -6.91 14.78 17.37
C LYS A 188 -5.78 15.40 18.18
N GLU A 189 -4.78 14.64 18.59
CA GLU A 189 -3.59 15.14 19.29
C GLU A 189 -2.51 15.62 18.31
N HIS A 190 -2.36 14.95 17.16
CA HIS A 190 -1.38 15.27 16.11
C HIS A 190 -1.49 16.73 15.60
N PRO A 191 -0.38 17.46 15.40
CA PRO A 191 -0.41 18.89 15.02
C PRO A 191 -1.26 19.22 13.78
N ASN A 192 -1.22 18.38 12.74
CA ASN A 192 -1.98 18.61 11.50
C ASN A 192 -3.44 18.11 11.54
N ARG A 193 -3.88 17.47 12.64
CA ARG A 193 -5.25 16.91 12.78
C ARG A 193 -5.68 16.03 11.58
N PRO A 194 -4.92 14.98 11.19
CA PRO A 194 -5.22 14.17 10.02
C PRO A 194 -6.59 13.50 10.14
N LYS A 195 -7.26 13.29 9.02
CA LYS A 195 -8.55 12.58 9.00
C LYS A 195 -8.33 11.10 9.26
N VAL A 196 -9.15 10.50 10.13
CA VAL A 196 -9.26 9.04 10.22
C VAL A 196 -10.40 8.61 9.33
N LEU A 197 -10.08 7.84 8.30
CA LEU A 197 -11.01 7.29 7.32
C LEU A 197 -11.09 5.78 7.49
N VAL A 198 -12.19 5.19 7.03
CA VAL A 198 -12.39 3.75 6.98
C VAL A 198 -12.63 3.39 5.52
N LEU A 199 -11.86 2.44 4.98
CA LEU A 199 -12.01 2.02 3.59
C LEU A 199 -13.37 1.34 3.39
N GLU A 200 -14.04 1.65 2.29
CA GLU A 200 -15.30 1.00 1.92
C GLU A 200 -15.05 -0.47 1.54
N LYS A 201 -16.00 -1.35 1.85
CA LYS A 201 -15.82 -2.81 1.63
C LYS A 201 -15.58 -3.17 0.15
N VAL A 202 -16.03 -2.34 -0.78
CA VAL A 202 -15.93 -2.57 -2.24
C VAL A 202 -14.47 -2.59 -2.70
N ASP A 203 -13.58 -1.84 -2.07
CA ASP A 203 -12.18 -1.66 -2.50
C ASP A 203 -11.22 -2.80 -2.07
N LEU A 204 -11.72 -3.82 -1.37
CA LEU A 204 -10.91 -4.92 -0.85
C LEU A 204 -10.87 -6.18 -1.73
N ALA A 205 -11.76 -6.29 -2.73
CA ALA A 205 -12.01 -7.53 -3.47
C ALA A 205 -10.89 -8.00 -4.43
N ASP A 206 -9.74 -7.34 -4.44
CA ASP A 206 -8.56 -7.67 -5.27
C ASP A 206 -7.72 -8.86 -4.69
N GLY A 207 -8.29 -9.66 -3.79
CA GLY A 207 -7.63 -10.81 -3.17
C GLY A 207 -8.60 -11.82 -2.55
N HIS A 208 -8.93 -12.86 -3.33
CA HIS A 208 -9.53 -14.15 -2.92
C HIS A 208 -10.33 -14.17 -1.61
N GLU A 209 -11.61 -13.75 -1.68
CA GLU A 209 -12.63 -14.27 -0.75
C GLU A 209 -13.18 -15.59 -1.35
N GLU A 210 -12.60 -16.72 -0.95
CA GLU A 210 -13.23 -18.03 -1.13
C GLU A 210 -14.37 -18.18 -0.12
N ASP A 211 -15.55 -17.71 -0.51
CA ASP A 211 -16.80 -17.90 0.24
C ASP A 211 -17.26 -19.36 0.10
N SER A 212 -16.71 -20.23 0.96
CA SER A 212 -17.08 -21.65 1.03
C SER A 212 -18.22 -21.87 2.02
N ASP A 213 -19.44 -21.46 1.64
CA ASP A 213 -20.65 -22.02 2.25
C ASP A 213 -20.99 -23.35 1.57
N SER A 214 -20.81 -24.45 2.31
CA SER A 214 -21.25 -25.80 1.92
C SER A 214 -21.35 -26.70 3.16
N THR A 215 -22.54 -26.72 3.75
CA THR A 215 -23.07 -27.84 4.57
C THR A 215 -24.05 -28.66 3.69
N PRO A 216 -24.48 -29.92 4.02
CA PRO A 216 -24.57 -30.61 5.32
C PRO A 216 -23.76 -31.95 5.33
N THR A 217 -23.94 -33.00 6.16
CA THR A 217 -25.06 -33.45 7.04
C THR A 217 -24.59 -34.35 8.20
N GLU A 218 -25.49 -34.55 9.18
CA GLU A 218 -25.67 -35.60 10.22
C GLU A 218 -24.64 -36.76 10.38
N ILE A 219 -24.33 -37.20 11.61
CA ILE A 219 -25.13 -38.19 12.37
C ILE A 219 -24.92 -38.11 13.92
N VAL A 220 -26.05 -37.96 14.64
CA VAL A 220 -26.49 -38.54 15.94
C VAL A 220 -25.41 -39.12 16.90
N THR A 221 -25.28 -38.71 18.19
CA THR A 221 -26.11 -39.23 19.30
C THR A 221 -25.98 -38.49 20.65
N ASN A 222 -27.12 -37.99 21.14
CA ASN A 222 -27.70 -38.07 22.50
C ASN A 222 -26.83 -37.86 23.76
N LYS A 223 -27.18 -36.82 24.54
CA LYS A 223 -27.52 -36.97 25.97
C LYS A 223 -28.56 -35.93 26.43
N GLU A 224 -29.29 -36.28 27.48
CA GLU A 224 -30.64 -35.81 27.75
C GLU A 224 -30.75 -35.21 29.17
N SER A 225 -31.38 -34.03 29.31
CA SER A 225 -32.19 -33.67 30.49
C SER A 225 -32.98 -32.38 30.29
N THR A 226 -34.28 -32.53 30.55
CA THR A 226 -35.37 -31.57 30.66
C THR A 226 -35.16 -30.38 31.61
N VAL A 227 -35.80 -29.25 31.30
CA VAL A 227 -37.00 -28.73 32.02
C VAL A 227 -37.67 -27.63 31.18
N ALA A 228 -39.00 -27.54 31.26
CA ALA A 228 -39.84 -26.66 30.43
C ALA A 228 -40.10 -25.28 31.04
N GLY A 229 -40.49 -24.31 30.19
CA GLY A 229 -40.97 -22.99 30.62
C GLY A 229 -41.26 -22.06 29.43
N ASN A 230 -42.53 -21.86 29.09
CA ASN A 230 -42.95 -21.10 27.91
C ASN A 230 -43.03 -19.58 28.16
N GLY A 231 -42.69 -18.80 27.12
CA GLY A 231 -43.50 -17.67 26.67
C GLY A 231 -43.30 -16.29 27.32
N ALA A 232 -42.72 -15.36 26.54
CA ALA A 232 -43.08 -13.93 26.56
C ALA A 232 -42.66 -13.26 25.23
N ASP A 233 -43.58 -12.53 24.60
CA ASP A 233 -43.31 -11.62 23.48
C ASP A 233 -42.37 -10.48 23.86
N ILE A 234 -41.48 -10.06 22.94
CA ILE A 234 -41.29 -8.64 22.63
C ILE A 234 -41.16 -8.48 21.10
N ASP A 235 -41.84 -7.46 20.59
CA ASP A 235 -42.20 -7.24 19.18
C ASP A 235 -41.40 -6.07 18.54
N LYS A 236 -41.44 -5.97 17.20
CA LYS A 236 -41.12 -4.82 16.32
C LYS A 236 -39.70 -4.22 16.23
N GLN A 237 -39.11 -4.42 15.05
CA GLN A 237 -38.93 -3.42 13.98
C GLN A 237 -38.49 -1.97 14.30
N ASN A 238 -37.33 -1.57 13.74
CA ASN A 238 -36.93 -0.23 13.24
C ASN A 238 -35.69 -0.51 12.35
N TYR A 239 -35.53 -0.14 11.07
CA TYR A 239 -35.93 1.02 10.23
C TYR A 239 -35.33 2.35 10.67
N ILE A 240 -35.07 3.24 9.68
CA ILE A 240 -34.23 4.48 9.72
C ILE A 240 -32.74 4.17 9.42
N ASP A 241 -32.05 4.78 8.45
CA ASP A 241 -32.45 5.76 7.42
C ASP A 241 -31.72 5.48 6.07
N LYS A 242 -32.34 5.86 4.94
CA LYS A 242 -31.69 5.88 3.62
C LYS A 242 -31.38 7.33 3.24
N GLN A 243 -30.16 7.80 3.51
CA GLN A 243 -29.70 9.09 2.98
C GLN A 243 -28.87 8.93 1.71
N ASN A 244 -29.39 9.48 0.62
CA ASN A 244 -28.72 9.58 -0.68
C ASN A 244 -27.48 10.47 -0.60
N TYR A 245 -26.32 9.95 -0.96
CA TYR A 245 -25.20 10.76 -1.45
C TYR A 245 -24.58 10.10 -2.70
N PRO A 246 -24.07 10.90 -3.65
CA PRO A 246 -23.81 10.42 -5.01
C PRO A 246 -22.54 9.58 -5.11
N THR A 247 -22.55 8.64 -6.06
CA THR A 247 -21.41 7.81 -6.47
C THR A 247 -20.23 8.66 -6.94
N SER A 248 -19.23 8.87 -6.06
CA SER A 248 -18.00 9.57 -6.42
C SER A 248 -16.89 8.60 -6.83
N ASN A 249 -16.68 8.45 -8.13
CA ASN A 249 -15.45 7.86 -8.67
C ASN A 249 -14.23 8.62 -8.12
N MET A 250 -13.38 7.97 -7.32
CA MET A 250 -12.04 8.46 -6.99
C MET A 250 -10.94 7.55 -7.54
N SER A 251 -10.99 7.34 -8.85
CA SER A 251 -9.79 7.45 -9.69
C SER A 251 -9.26 8.90 -9.69
N ARG A 252 -9.06 9.49 -8.50
CA ARG A 252 -8.52 10.84 -8.34
C ARG A 252 -7.01 10.76 -8.50
N ALA A 253 -6.60 10.73 -9.77
CA ALA A 253 -5.25 11.05 -10.17
C ALA A 253 -4.73 12.26 -9.38
N MET A 254 -3.52 12.16 -8.85
CA MET A 254 -2.82 13.33 -8.32
C MET A 254 -2.53 14.29 -9.47
N VAL A 255 -3.48 15.19 -9.72
CA VAL A 255 -3.29 16.37 -10.57
C VAL A 255 -2.13 17.15 -9.96
N SER A 256 -0.97 17.05 -10.61
CA SER A 256 0.17 17.90 -10.28
C SER A 256 -0.19 19.32 -10.68
N PRO A 257 -0.02 20.33 -9.83
CA PRO A 257 -0.02 21.71 -10.29
C PRO A 257 1.12 21.84 -11.30
N ALA A 258 0.79 22.24 -12.53
CA ALA A 258 1.80 22.56 -13.52
C ALA A 258 2.64 23.73 -13.00
N LEU A 259 3.96 23.62 -13.11
CA LEU A 259 4.84 24.78 -12.99
C LEU A 259 4.43 25.76 -14.08
N THR A 260 3.86 26.89 -13.68
CA THR A 260 3.60 28.01 -14.58
C THR A 260 4.90 28.78 -14.68
N GLU A 261 5.69 28.50 -15.71
CA GLU A 261 6.71 29.45 -16.18
C GLU A 261 6.00 30.51 -17.04
N PRO A 262 6.11 31.81 -16.71
CA PRO A 262 5.92 32.89 -17.67
C PRO A 262 7.25 33.13 -18.40
N CYS A 263 7.20 33.20 -19.73
CA CYS A 263 8.35 33.48 -20.57
C CYS A 263 9.01 34.84 -20.25
N SER A 264 10.32 34.91 -20.50
CA SER A 264 11.19 36.04 -20.20
C SER A 264 10.89 37.35 -20.95
N ALA A 265 10.95 38.46 -20.22
CA ALA A 265 11.36 39.80 -20.69
C ALA A 265 11.71 40.66 -19.45
N GLY A 266 12.83 41.38 -19.34
CA GLY A 266 14.04 41.45 -20.17
C GLY A 266 15.04 42.51 -19.64
N ASN A 267 16.23 42.59 -20.26
CA ASN A 267 17.24 43.66 -20.19
C ASN A 267 18.24 43.74 -19.00
N GLY A 268 19.51 44.03 -19.34
CA GLY A 268 20.67 44.21 -18.45
C GLY A 268 21.76 43.14 -18.69
N VAL A 269 22.60 43.20 -19.73
CA VAL A 269 23.81 44.06 -19.87
C VAL A 269 24.79 43.76 -18.71
N GLU A 270 25.98 43.17 -18.89
CA GLU A 270 27.06 43.49 -19.84
C GLU A 270 27.73 42.26 -20.51
N SER A 271 28.62 42.52 -21.49
CA SER A 271 29.44 41.53 -22.18
C SER A 271 30.90 41.55 -21.71
N SER A 272 31.61 40.43 -21.86
CA SER A 272 32.88 40.38 -22.61
C SER A 272 33.41 38.94 -22.65
N CYS A 273 33.86 38.48 -23.82
CA CYS A 273 34.78 37.35 -23.94
C CYS A 273 36.10 37.87 -24.51
N ALA A 274 37.20 37.60 -23.80
CA ALA A 274 38.58 37.58 -24.30
C ALA A 274 39.35 36.54 -23.47
#